data_AF-A0A7C5K916-F1
#
_entry.id   AF-A0A7C5K916-F1
#
_cell.length_a   1.000
_cell.length_b   1.000
_cell.length_c   1.000
_cell.angle_alpha   90.00
_cell.angle_beta   90.00
_cell.angle_gamma   90.00
#
_symmetry.space_group_name_H-M   'P 1'
#
loop_
_entity.id
_entity.type
_entity.pdbx_description
1 polymer ?
#
loop_
_entity_poly.entity_id
_entity_poly.type
_entity_poly.pdbx_seq_one_letter_code
_entity_poly.pdbx_strand_id
1 'polypeptide(L)'
;CEMLFNYADVRTQEFFIDGANPTREIIANLYHVLRRVCERGGVEMPISEIAELVPTAKNEMAVGTALYLLERAGFIARDYRPGSRTYTTTLVEPVKDFADLAIDYDRLEKKRERDLAKLHRIISYADHPGCRHEFILRYFGDDEAAPSCSVCDNCLARVDTTARALTEEEVVIVQKALSCVARVNGRFGRGRIAQTLVGSRSKDVLDAGLDRLSTYGLLKEQGEDYVWALLNALIKAGCIEVDTGQYPTLSLTPLGRDVMLRKQSVALTMPVPAAAQKRPTVAKPRRSSRRGDETVGDYDTKVFEALRAWRREKAARMGVPAFVVFPDRTLEELARVKPKTEAELLEVRGIGPAKARQFGRETLAVIRQSAA
;
A
#
# COMPACT_ATOMS: atom_id res chain seq x y z
N CYS A 1 18.22 -3.08 -1.20
CA CYS A 1 16.77 -3.36 -1.31
C CYS A 1 16.11 -2.69 -0.11
N GLU A 2 15.31 -1.66 -0.34
CA GLU A 2 14.60 -0.90 0.69
C GLU A 2 13.10 -1.11 0.47
N MET A 3 12.36 -1.35 1.56
CA MET A 3 10.94 -1.68 1.48
C MET A 3 10.09 -0.44 1.77
N LEU A 4 9.33 -0.01 0.75
CA LEU A 4 8.38 1.10 0.86
C LEU A 4 6.97 0.51 1.01
N PHE A 5 6.33 0.76 2.15
CA PHE A 5 4.99 0.30 2.44
C PHE A 5 4.22 1.37 3.22
N ASN A 6 2.96 1.57 2.86
CA ASN A 6 2.05 2.48 3.53
C ASN A 6 0.83 1.69 4.01
N TYR A 7 0.57 1.70 5.32
CA TYR A 7 -0.58 1.01 5.91
C TYR A 7 -1.94 1.46 5.35
N ALA A 8 -2.03 2.66 4.77
CA ALA A 8 -3.26 3.10 4.08
C ALA A 8 -3.59 2.25 2.83
N ASP A 9 -2.59 1.68 2.17
CA ASP A 9 -2.78 0.88 0.94
C ASP A 9 -3.46 -0.47 1.22
N VAL A 10 -3.46 -0.92 2.49
CA VAL A 10 -4.20 -2.12 2.95
C VAL A 10 -5.69 -1.95 2.68
N ARG A 11 -6.27 -0.78 3.00
CA ARG A 11 -7.70 -0.48 2.76
C ARG A 11 -8.07 -0.52 1.28
N THR A 12 -7.14 -0.12 0.42
CA THR A 12 -7.30 -0.22 -1.04
C THR A 12 -7.35 -1.68 -1.49
N GLN A 13 -6.54 -2.57 -0.92
CA GLN A 13 -6.60 -4.00 -1.20
C GLN A 13 -7.86 -4.66 -0.63
N GLU A 14 -8.26 -4.32 0.60
CA GLU A 14 -9.53 -4.78 1.20
C GLU A 14 -10.74 -4.42 0.30
N PHE A 15 -10.78 -3.19 -0.22
CA PHE A 15 -11.80 -2.74 -1.17
C PHE A 15 -11.85 -3.59 -2.44
N PHE A 16 -10.70 -3.92 -3.03
CA PHE A 16 -10.62 -4.81 -4.20
C PHE A 16 -11.04 -6.25 -3.86
N ILE A 17 -10.68 -6.77 -2.68
CA ILE A 17 -11.03 -8.12 -2.24
C ILE A 17 -12.54 -8.25 -2.03
N ASP A 18 -13.18 -7.31 -1.32
CA ASP A 18 -14.63 -7.32 -1.15
C ASP A 18 -15.37 -7.09 -2.48
N GLY A 19 -14.83 -6.24 -3.36
CA GLY A 19 -15.37 -6.03 -4.72
C GLY A 19 -15.30 -7.27 -5.62
N ALA A 20 -14.23 -8.07 -5.50
CA ALA A 20 -14.01 -9.29 -6.28
C ALA A 20 -14.66 -10.55 -5.66
N ASN A 21 -15.32 -10.42 -4.51
CA ASN A 21 -15.97 -11.52 -3.77
C ASN A 21 -17.32 -11.05 -3.16
N PRO A 22 -18.34 -10.73 -3.98
CA PRO A 22 -19.64 -10.24 -3.48
C PRO A 22 -20.38 -11.30 -2.66
N THR A 23 -21.05 -10.88 -1.60
CA THR A 23 -21.84 -11.79 -0.74
C THR A 23 -23.11 -12.28 -1.44
N ARG A 24 -23.68 -13.40 -0.96
CA ARG A 24 -24.98 -13.91 -1.43
C ARG A 24 -26.09 -12.86 -1.35
N GLU A 25 -26.07 -12.03 -0.32
CA GLU A 25 -27.01 -10.92 -0.12
C GLU A 25 -26.90 -9.85 -1.22
N ILE A 26 -25.67 -9.44 -1.59
CA ILE A 26 -25.46 -8.48 -2.69
C ILE A 26 -25.98 -9.04 -4.01
N ILE A 27 -25.72 -10.31 -4.30
CA ILE A 27 -26.17 -10.97 -5.54
C ILE A 27 -27.71 -11.11 -5.56
N ALA A 28 -28.33 -11.43 -4.41
CA ALA A 28 -29.79 -11.50 -4.27
C ALA A 28 -30.46 -10.14 -4.49
N ASN A 29 -30.01 -9.11 -3.77
CA ASN A 29 -30.59 -7.78 -3.86
C ASN A 29 -30.40 -7.17 -5.25
N LEU A 30 -29.24 -7.37 -5.89
CA LEU A 30 -29.02 -7.02 -7.28
C LEU A 30 -30.04 -7.71 -8.20
N TYR A 31 -30.25 -9.03 -8.06
CA TYR A 31 -31.19 -9.74 -8.92
C TYR A 31 -32.63 -9.26 -8.73
N HIS A 32 -33.06 -8.96 -7.50
CA HIS A 32 -34.37 -8.37 -7.23
C HIS A 32 -34.52 -6.97 -7.87
N VAL A 33 -33.48 -6.13 -7.82
CA VAL A 33 -33.46 -4.82 -8.50
C VAL A 33 -33.57 -4.99 -10.01
N LEU A 34 -32.79 -5.90 -10.61
CA LEU A 34 -32.82 -6.17 -12.04
C LEU A 34 -34.18 -6.72 -12.50
N ARG A 35 -34.83 -7.61 -11.71
CA ARG A 35 -36.19 -8.07 -12.01
C ARG A 35 -37.21 -6.93 -12.08
N ARG A 36 -37.07 -5.91 -11.23
CA ARG A 36 -37.95 -4.74 -11.21
C ARG A 36 -37.65 -3.76 -12.35
N VAL A 37 -36.37 -3.49 -12.60
CA VAL A 37 -35.92 -2.51 -13.60
C VAL A 37 -36.12 -3.05 -15.03
N CYS A 38 -35.88 -4.34 -15.26
CA CYS A 38 -36.02 -4.99 -16.55
C CYS A 38 -37.42 -5.58 -16.83
N GLU A 39 -38.42 -5.34 -15.97
CA GLU A 39 -39.80 -5.86 -16.12
C GLU A 39 -40.44 -5.52 -17.47
N ARG A 40 -40.05 -4.37 -18.05
CA ARG A 40 -40.56 -3.85 -19.33
C ARG A 40 -39.60 -4.06 -20.51
N GLY A 41 -38.57 -4.89 -20.35
CA GLY A 41 -37.53 -5.15 -21.33
C GLY A 41 -36.14 -4.71 -20.87
N GLY A 42 -35.16 -4.79 -21.78
CA GLY A 42 -33.76 -4.49 -21.48
C GLY A 42 -33.50 -3.02 -21.14
N VAL A 43 -32.66 -2.78 -20.13
CA VAL A 43 -32.33 -1.44 -19.64
C VAL A 43 -30.85 -1.15 -19.82
N GLU A 44 -30.56 0.01 -20.42
CA GLU A 44 -29.22 0.51 -20.70
C GLU A 44 -28.78 1.44 -19.56
N MET A 45 -27.98 0.91 -18.62
CA MET A 45 -27.66 1.57 -17.36
C MET A 45 -26.18 1.35 -16.98
N PRO A 46 -25.44 2.37 -16.50
CA PRO A 46 -24.08 2.21 -16.00
C PRO A 46 -24.07 1.44 -14.67
N ILE A 47 -22.96 0.75 -14.38
CA ILE A 47 -22.82 -0.05 -13.15
C ILE A 47 -22.95 0.83 -11.88
N SER A 48 -22.54 2.10 -11.94
CA SER A 48 -22.69 3.06 -10.84
C SER A 48 -24.16 3.31 -10.48
N GLU A 49 -25.03 3.52 -11.47
CA GLU A 49 -26.46 3.74 -11.27
C GLU A 49 -27.17 2.44 -10.80
N ILE A 50 -26.77 1.28 -11.33
CA ILE A 50 -27.22 -0.03 -10.79
C ILE A 50 -26.80 -0.17 -9.32
N ALA A 51 -25.60 0.29 -8.94
CA ALA A 51 -25.10 0.19 -7.58
C ALA A 51 -25.85 1.11 -6.59
N GLU A 52 -26.21 2.32 -7.01
CA GLU A 52 -27.08 3.23 -6.22
C GLU A 52 -28.45 2.61 -5.90
N LEU A 53 -28.95 1.74 -6.77
CA LEU A 53 -30.21 1.02 -6.58
C LEU A 53 -30.10 -0.23 -5.68
N VAL A 54 -28.89 -0.67 -5.30
CA VAL A 54 -28.66 -1.88 -4.47
C VAL A 54 -28.16 -1.47 -3.08
N PRO A 55 -29.02 -1.38 -2.04
CA PRO A 55 -28.66 -0.78 -0.74
C PRO A 55 -27.52 -1.49 0.02
N THR A 56 -27.26 -2.76 -0.31
CA THR A 56 -26.22 -3.58 0.31
C THR A 56 -24.88 -3.53 -0.43
N ALA A 57 -24.81 -2.89 -1.60
CA ALA A 57 -23.58 -2.75 -2.38
C ALA A 57 -22.68 -1.66 -1.78
N LYS A 58 -21.64 -2.08 -1.04
CA LYS A 58 -20.63 -1.15 -0.48
C LYS A 58 -19.65 -0.60 -1.53
N ASN A 59 -19.59 -1.21 -2.71
CA ASN A 59 -18.79 -0.73 -3.84
C ASN A 59 -19.40 -1.14 -5.19
N GLU A 60 -19.12 -0.37 -6.24
CA GLU A 60 -19.55 -0.66 -7.62
C GLU A 60 -18.93 -1.96 -8.17
N MET A 61 -17.74 -2.32 -7.69
CA MET A 61 -17.02 -3.51 -8.13
C MET A 61 -17.75 -4.81 -7.75
N ALA A 62 -18.33 -4.89 -6.54
CA ALA A 62 -19.16 -6.02 -6.12
C ALA A 62 -20.40 -6.18 -7.02
N VAL A 63 -21.00 -5.07 -7.45
CA VAL A 63 -22.12 -5.07 -8.41
C VAL A 63 -21.66 -5.56 -9.78
N GLY A 64 -20.53 -5.07 -10.28
CA GLY A 64 -19.92 -5.57 -11.53
C GLY A 64 -19.62 -7.08 -11.48
N THR A 65 -19.04 -7.57 -10.38
CA THR A 65 -18.78 -9.01 -10.17
C THR A 65 -20.07 -9.82 -10.04
N ALA A 66 -21.09 -9.31 -9.34
CA ALA A 66 -22.38 -9.96 -9.19
C ALA A 66 -23.17 -10.02 -10.51
N LEU A 67 -23.13 -8.97 -11.33
CA LEU A 67 -23.65 -8.97 -12.71
C LEU A 67 -23.00 -10.09 -13.53
N TYR A 68 -21.67 -10.20 -13.51
CA TYR A 68 -20.95 -11.28 -14.20
C TYR A 68 -21.34 -12.69 -13.70
N LEU A 69 -21.56 -12.85 -12.39
CA LEU A 69 -22.02 -14.14 -11.83
C LEU A 69 -23.44 -14.51 -12.27
N LEU A 70 -24.37 -13.55 -12.29
CA LEU A 70 -25.74 -13.73 -12.79
C LEU A 70 -25.76 -14.03 -14.29
N GLU A 71 -24.96 -13.31 -15.06
CA GLU A 71 -24.80 -13.52 -16.51
C GLU A 71 -24.25 -14.91 -16.82
N ARG A 72 -23.19 -15.34 -16.12
CA ARG A 72 -22.61 -16.68 -16.29
C ARG A 72 -23.54 -17.81 -15.84
N ALA A 73 -24.47 -17.54 -14.92
CA ALA A 73 -25.55 -18.47 -14.55
C ALA A 73 -26.74 -18.44 -15.54
N GLY A 74 -26.72 -17.55 -16.54
CA GLY A 74 -27.80 -17.37 -17.51
C GLY A 74 -29.08 -16.81 -16.89
N PHE A 75 -28.96 -15.94 -15.88
CA PHE A 75 -30.10 -15.21 -15.27
C PHE A 75 -30.36 -13.89 -15.98
N ILE A 76 -29.30 -13.27 -16.51
CA ILE A 76 -29.32 -12.04 -17.28
C ILE A 76 -28.43 -12.20 -18.52
N ALA A 77 -28.64 -11.36 -19.53
CA ALA A 77 -27.69 -11.15 -20.62
C ALA A 77 -27.30 -9.67 -20.67
N ARG A 78 -26.07 -9.37 -21.10
CA ARG A 78 -25.54 -8.00 -21.16
C ARG A 78 -24.93 -7.70 -22.52
N ASP A 79 -25.72 -7.06 -23.38
CA ASP A 79 -25.30 -6.69 -24.72
C ASP A 79 -24.69 -5.29 -24.76
N TYR A 80 -23.57 -5.14 -25.48
CA TYR A 80 -22.99 -3.83 -25.79
C TYR A 80 -23.37 -3.40 -27.21
N ARG A 81 -24.09 -2.28 -27.32
CA ARG A 81 -24.49 -1.72 -28.62
C ARG A 81 -23.42 -0.77 -29.16
N PRO A 82 -22.99 -0.88 -30.43
CA PRO A 82 -22.07 0.08 -31.04
C PRO A 82 -22.59 1.52 -30.92
N GLY A 83 -21.80 2.40 -30.31
CA GLY A 83 -22.17 3.79 -30.04
C GLY A 83 -22.75 4.06 -28.65
N SER A 84 -23.13 3.02 -27.89
CA SER A 84 -23.44 3.15 -26.46
C SER A 84 -22.18 3.41 -25.63
N ARG A 85 -22.37 3.90 -24.41
CA ARG A 85 -21.32 4.00 -23.36
C ARG A 85 -21.50 2.97 -22.24
N THR A 86 -22.54 2.15 -22.31
CA THR A 86 -23.00 1.24 -21.24
C THR A 86 -23.47 -0.08 -21.85
N TYR A 87 -23.85 -1.04 -21.00
CA TYR A 87 -24.42 -2.31 -21.43
C TYR A 87 -25.94 -2.25 -21.28
N THR A 88 -26.67 -2.78 -22.27
CA THR A 88 -28.08 -3.12 -22.10
C THR A 88 -28.16 -4.42 -21.32
N THR A 89 -28.77 -4.40 -20.14
CA THR A 89 -29.00 -5.60 -19.31
C THR A 89 -30.44 -6.08 -19.49
N THR A 90 -30.62 -7.36 -19.79
CA THR A 90 -31.92 -8.04 -19.97
C THR A 90 -32.04 -9.22 -19.00
N LEU A 91 -33.26 -9.58 -18.62
CA LEU A 91 -33.53 -10.88 -18.01
C LEU A 91 -33.53 -11.95 -19.10
N VAL A 92 -33.00 -13.14 -18.80
CA VAL A 92 -33.10 -14.30 -19.69
C VAL A 92 -34.46 -14.95 -19.47
N GLU A 93 -35.22 -15.16 -20.54
CA GLU A 93 -36.51 -15.85 -20.51
C GLU A 93 -36.33 -17.39 -20.60
N PRO A 94 -37.12 -18.19 -19.87
CA PRO A 94 -38.09 -17.77 -18.85
C PRO A 94 -37.39 -17.20 -17.60
N VAL A 95 -37.92 -16.10 -17.04
CA VAL A 95 -37.38 -15.48 -15.81
C VAL A 95 -37.36 -16.50 -14.66
N LYS A 96 -36.15 -16.87 -14.24
CA LYS A 96 -35.87 -17.87 -13.19
C LYS A 96 -36.16 -17.31 -11.78
N ASP A 97 -36.31 -18.19 -10.79
CA ASP A 97 -36.29 -17.74 -9.40
C ASP A 97 -34.85 -17.64 -8.87
N PHE A 98 -34.62 -16.77 -7.89
CA PHE A 98 -33.30 -16.68 -7.25
C PHE A 98 -32.89 -17.98 -6.55
N ALA A 99 -33.85 -18.81 -6.13
CA ALA A 99 -33.59 -20.15 -5.61
C ALA A 99 -32.89 -21.07 -6.64
N ASP A 100 -33.11 -20.86 -7.93
CA ASP A 100 -32.48 -21.63 -9.02
C ASP A 100 -31.02 -21.22 -9.28
N LEU A 101 -30.50 -20.21 -8.57
CA LEU A 101 -29.17 -19.65 -8.81
C LEU A 101 -28.07 -20.57 -8.27
N ALA A 102 -27.63 -21.50 -9.12
CA ALA A 102 -26.53 -22.42 -8.87
C ALA A 102 -25.15 -21.73 -8.86
N ILE A 103 -24.91 -20.91 -7.83
CA ILE A 103 -23.58 -20.39 -7.50
C ILE A 103 -22.97 -21.24 -6.39
N ASP A 104 -21.75 -21.70 -6.61
CA ASP A 104 -20.88 -22.31 -5.60
C ASP A 104 -20.38 -21.22 -4.63
N TYR A 105 -21.21 -20.89 -3.65
CA TYR A 105 -20.92 -19.87 -2.63
C TYR A 105 -19.75 -20.27 -1.74
N ASP A 106 -19.57 -21.57 -1.44
CA ASP A 106 -18.43 -22.08 -0.68
C ASP A 106 -17.10 -21.79 -1.40
N ARG A 107 -17.05 -21.97 -2.72
CA ARG A 107 -15.89 -21.62 -3.53
C ARG A 107 -15.65 -20.12 -3.62
N LEU A 108 -16.70 -19.30 -3.54
CA LEU A 108 -16.58 -17.84 -3.51
C LEU A 108 -15.99 -17.36 -2.17
N GLU A 109 -16.46 -17.89 -1.04
CA GLU A 109 -15.89 -17.56 0.27
C GLU A 109 -14.46 -18.11 0.40
N LYS A 110 -14.19 -19.35 -0.02
CA LYS A 110 -12.82 -19.91 -0.11
C LYS A 110 -11.90 -19.13 -1.06
N LYS A 111 -12.43 -18.36 -2.01
CA LYS A 111 -11.65 -17.41 -2.81
C LYS A 111 -11.33 -16.17 -1.97
N ARG A 112 -12.33 -15.58 -1.31
CA ARG A 112 -12.17 -14.44 -0.41
C ARG A 112 -11.16 -14.69 0.71
N GLU A 113 -11.26 -15.84 1.40
CA GLU A 113 -10.31 -16.28 2.43
C GLU A 113 -8.87 -16.32 1.91
N ARG A 114 -8.65 -16.91 0.72
CA ARG A 114 -7.32 -16.98 0.09
C ARG A 114 -6.80 -15.62 -0.34
N ASP A 115 -7.67 -14.71 -0.78
CA ASP A 115 -7.27 -13.36 -1.17
C ASP A 115 -6.91 -12.51 0.06
N LEU A 116 -7.66 -12.63 1.16
CA LEU A 116 -7.30 -12.03 2.47
C LEU A 116 -5.99 -12.62 3.03
N ALA A 117 -5.80 -13.94 2.94
CA ALA A 117 -4.57 -14.59 3.40
C ALA A 117 -3.31 -14.09 2.67
N LYS A 118 -3.41 -13.80 1.36
CA LYS A 118 -2.32 -13.16 0.59
C LYS A 118 -2.04 -11.74 1.08
N LEU A 119 -3.08 -10.93 1.35
CA LEU A 119 -2.92 -9.58 1.89
C LEU A 119 -2.20 -9.61 3.24
N HIS A 120 -2.62 -10.50 4.16
CA HIS A 120 -1.93 -10.69 5.44
C HIS A 120 -0.48 -11.15 5.26
N ARG A 121 -0.18 -12.02 4.28
CA ARG A 121 1.20 -12.43 3.97
C ARG A 121 2.10 -11.25 3.56
N ILE A 122 1.59 -10.30 2.78
CA ILE A 122 2.32 -9.08 2.39
C ILE A 122 2.51 -8.13 3.58
N ILE A 123 1.50 -7.98 4.45
CA ILE A 123 1.64 -7.19 5.69
C ILE A 123 2.70 -7.83 6.60
N SER A 124 2.68 -9.17 6.75
CA SER A 124 3.71 -9.91 7.50
C SER A 124 5.11 -9.75 6.90
N TYR A 125 5.23 -9.65 5.56
CA TYR A 125 6.51 -9.37 4.89
C TYR A 125 7.02 -7.94 5.18
N ALA A 126 6.13 -6.95 5.19
CA ALA A 126 6.49 -5.57 5.52
C ALA A 126 7.02 -5.48 6.96
N ASP A 127 6.28 -6.06 7.92
CA ASP A 127 6.63 -6.12 9.35
C ASP A 127 7.75 -7.10 9.71
N HIS A 128 8.24 -7.90 8.75
CA HIS A 128 9.18 -8.99 9.02
C HIS A 128 10.53 -8.47 9.57
N PRO A 129 11.00 -8.95 10.74
CA PRO A 129 12.27 -8.51 11.34
C PRO A 129 13.50 -9.30 10.85
N GLY A 130 13.31 -10.38 10.09
CA GLY A 130 14.38 -11.22 9.53
C GLY A 130 14.85 -10.75 8.16
N CYS A 131 15.50 -11.63 7.41
CA CYS A 131 16.00 -11.30 6.08
C CYS A 131 14.84 -11.21 5.08
N ARG A 132 14.72 -10.09 4.35
CA ARG A 132 13.63 -9.95 3.34
C ARG A 132 13.74 -10.96 2.21
N HIS A 133 14.96 -11.27 1.77
CA HIS A 133 15.18 -12.28 0.74
C HIS A 133 14.82 -13.69 1.22
N GLU A 134 15.17 -14.05 2.46
CA GLU A 134 14.77 -15.31 3.09
C GLU A 134 13.24 -15.47 3.10
N PHE A 135 12.51 -14.43 3.56
CA PHE A 135 11.05 -14.46 3.59
C PHE A 135 10.44 -14.69 2.19
N ILE A 136 10.97 -14.04 1.16
CA ILE A 136 10.51 -14.20 -0.23
C ILE A 136 10.81 -15.62 -0.73
N LEU A 137 12.03 -16.13 -0.53
CA LEU A 137 12.43 -17.46 -0.96
C LEU A 137 11.58 -18.55 -0.30
N ARG A 138 11.38 -18.48 1.02
CA ARG A 138 10.50 -19.40 1.77
C ARG A 138 9.03 -19.29 1.37
N TYR A 139 8.56 -18.11 0.93
CA TYR A 139 7.22 -17.97 0.35
C TYR A 139 7.06 -18.74 -0.97
N PHE A 140 8.13 -18.89 -1.75
CA PHE A 140 8.15 -19.69 -2.99
C PHE A 140 8.58 -21.16 -2.79
N GLY A 141 8.77 -21.62 -1.55
CA GLY A 141 9.06 -23.01 -1.22
C GLY A 141 10.55 -23.38 -1.13
N ASP A 142 11.45 -22.39 -1.07
CA ASP A 142 12.86 -22.62 -0.76
C ASP A 142 13.06 -22.63 0.77
N ASP A 143 12.96 -23.84 1.36
CA ASP A 143 13.14 -24.06 2.80
C ASP A 143 14.61 -24.00 3.27
N GLU A 144 15.57 -24.10 2.34
CA GLU A 144 17.02 -24.01 2.60
C GLU A 144 17.56 -22.56 2.48
N ALA A 145 16.67 -21.59 2.21
CA ALA A 145 17.00 -20.18 2.04
C ALA A 145 17.87 -19.61 3.17
N ALA A 146 18.98 -18.96 2.79
CA ALA A 146 19.94 -18.41 3.75
C ALA A 146 19.30 -17.36 4.71
N PRO A 147 19.53 -17.44 6.04
CA PRO A 147 18.87 -16.61 7.06
C PRO A 147 19.31 -15.13 7.09
N SER A 148 20.19 -14.74 6.17
CA SER A 148 20.66 -13.37 5.97
C SER A 148 21.22 -13.18 4.57
N CYS A 149 21.06 -11.98 4.02
CA CYS A 149 21.74 -11.52 2.81
C CYS A 149 22.55 -10.25 3.12
N SER A 150 23.34 -9.78 2.16
CA SER A 150 24.19 -8.58 2.31
C SER A 150 23.55 -7.27 1.80
N VAL A 151 22.32 -7.29 1.29
CA VAL A 151 21.77 -6.16 0.48
C VAL A 151 20.34 -5.71 0.80
N CYS A 152 19.61 -6.39 1.69
CA CYS A 152 18.30 -5.88 2.16
C CYS A 152 18.47 -4.94 3.36
N ASP A 153 17.65 -3.90 3.41
CA ASP A 153 17.47 -2.97 4.53
C ASP A 153 17.54 -3.64 5.90
N ASN A 154 16.79 -4.73 6.12
CA ASN A 154 16.79 -5.44 7.39
C ASN A 154 18.17 -6.03 7.76
N CYS A 155 18.96 -6.49 6.77
CA CYS A 155 20.30 -7.02 7.03
C CYS A 155 21.37 -5.93 7.07
N LEU A 156 21.19 -4.82 6.34
CA LEU A 156 22.04 -3.64 6.42
C LEU A 156 21.87 -2.89 7.75
N ALA A 157 20.66 -2.92 8.32
CA ALA A 157 20.33 -2.35 9.63
C ALA A 157 20.72 -3.25 10.82
N ARG A 158 21.30 -4.45 10.59
CA ARG A 158 21.76 -5.36 11.67
C ARG A 158 23.03 -4.89 12.41
N VAL A 159 23.51 -3.66 12.19
CA VAL A 159 24.63 -3.11 12.95
C VAL A 159 24.23 -3.03 14.44
N ASP A 160 25.02 -3.71 15.27
CA ASP A 160 24.85 -3.98 16.71
C ASP A 160 23.64 -3.38 17.43
N THR A 161 22.59 -4.18 17.54
CA THR A 161 21.52 -3.99 18.55
C THR A 161 21.21 -5.31 19.26
N THR A 162 22.24 -5.89 19.89
CA THR A 162 22.09 -7.02 20.82
C THR A 162 21.09 -6.67 21.91
N ALA A 163 20.25 -7.63 22.30
CA ALA A 163 19.27 -7.42 23.35
C ALA A 163 20.01 -7.18 24.68
N ARG A 164 19.76 -6.03 25.31
CA ARG A 164 20.44 -5.62 26.55
C ARG A 164 19.46 -5.33 27.66
N ALA A 165 19.96 -5.29 28.90
CA ALA A 165 19.22 -4.76 30.03
C ALA A 165 18.76 -3.32 29.75
N LEU A 166 17.55 -3.01 30.20
CA LEU A 166 16.89 -1.72 30.03
C LEU A 166 17.36 -0.72 31.09
N THR A 167 17.44 0.56 30.73
CA THR A 167 17.53 1.64 31.72
C THR A 167 16.17 1.86 32.40
N GLU A 168 16.14 2.54 33.55
CA GLU A 168 14.87 2.86 34.24
C GLU A 168 13.88 3.65 33.36
N GLU A 169 14.37 4.54 32.50
CA GLU A 169 13.56 5.28 31.53
C GLU A 169 12.92 4.35 30.48
N GLU A 170 13.71 3.39 29.98
CA GLU A 170 13.24 2.39 29.02
C GLU A 170 12.26 1.39 29.65
N VAL A 171 12.47 1.01 30.92
CA VAL A 171 11.51 0.22 31.70
C VAL A 171 10.17 0.96 31.78
N VAL A 172 10.16 2.27 32.05
CA VAL A 172 8.91 3.06 32.07
C VAL A 172 8.23 3.09 30.69
N ILE A 173 9.00 3.21 29.59
CA ILE A 173 8.46 3.14 28.22
C ILE A 173 7.83 1.77 27.94
N VAL A 174 8.51 0.68 28.31
CA VAL A 174 8.00 -0.70 28.18
C VAL A 174 6.75 -0.91 29.03
N GLN A 175 6.74 -0.45 30.28
CA GLN A 175 5.56 -0.52 31.15
C GLN A 175 4.37 0.22 30.54
N LYS A 176 4.55 1.43 29.97
CA LYS A 176 3.48 2.16 29.27
C LYS A 176 2.88 1.33 28.12
N ALA A 177 3.72 0.70 27.30
CA ALA A 177 3.29 -0.13 26.18
C ALA A 177 2.52 -1.38 26.67
N LEU A 178 3.10 -2.18 27.57
CA LEU A 178 2.47 -3.39 28.13
C LEU A 178 1.16 -3.07 28.87
N SER A 179 1.12 -1.95 29.61
CA SER A 179 -0.06 -1.43 30.30
C SER A 179 -1.20 -1.06 29.34
N CYS A 180 -0.88 -0.66 28.11
CA CYS A 180 -1.87 -0.46 27.05
C CYS A 180 -2.36 -1.81 26.49
N VAL A 181 -1.47 -2.76 26.23
CA VAL A 181 -1.81 -4.13 25.78
C VAL A 181 -2.74 -4.82 26.79
N ALA A 182 -2.46 -4.67 28.09
CA ALA A 182 -3.32 -5.17 29.17
C ALA A 182 -4.75 -4.60 29.13
N ARG A 183 -4.91 -3.31 28.80
CA ARG A 183 -6.22 -2.64 28.75
C ARG A 183 -7.03 -3.00 27.52
N VAL A 184 -6.39 -3.22 26.38
CA VAL A 184 -7.08 -3.66 25.16
C VAL A 184 -7.44 -5.15 25.19
N ASN A 185 -6.74 -5.95 26.01
CA ASN A 185 -7.07 -7.33 26.35
C ASN A 185 -7.49 -8.20 25.14
N GLY A 186 -6.60 -8.33 24.14
CA GLY A 186 -6.85 -9.17 22.97
C GLY A 186 -7.91 -8.66 21.99
N ARG A 187 -8.40 -7.42 22.10
CA ARG A 187 -9.43 -6.85 21.21
C ARG A 187 -8.90 -6.09 20.00
N PHE A 188 -7.61 -5.75 19.99
CA PHE A 188 -7.02 -4.88 18.98
C PHE A 188 -5.62 -5.35 18.57
N GLY A 189 -5.29 -5.13 17.30
CA GLY A 189 -3.96 -5.40 16.74
C GLY A 189 -2.96 -4.25 16.89
N ARG A 190 -1.72 -4.54 16.50
CA ARG A 190 -0.51 -3.70 16.57
C ARG A 190 -0.78 -2.20 16.32
N GLY A 191 -1.34 -1.87 15.16
CA GLY A 191 -1.51 -0.48 14.74
C GLY A 191 -2.49 0.33 15.56
N ARG A 192 -3.63 -0.25 15.96
CA ARG A 192 -4.59 0.46 16.81
C ARG A 192 -4.00 0.76 18.20
N ILE A 193 -3.15 -0.15 18.72
CA ILE A 193 -2.42 0.02 19.98
C ILE A 193 -1.33 1.11 19.85
N ALA A 194 -0.55 1.10 18.76
CA ALA A 194 0.44 2.14 18.49
C ALA A 194 -0.22 3.53 18.38
N GLN A 195 -1.29 3.64 17.61
CA GLN A 195 -2.11 4.87 17.47
C GLN A 195 -2.68 5.36 18.82
N THR A 196 -3.13 4.44 19.68
CA THR A 196 -3.61 4.76 21.02
C THR A 196 -2.48 5.35 21.87
N LEU A 197 -1.32 4.68 21.91
CA LEU A 197 -0.16 5.08 22.71
C LEU A 197 0.42 6.44 22.29
N VAL A 198 0.34 6.83 21.02
CA VAL A 198 0.77 8.16 20.56
C VAL A 198 -0.31 9.24 20.64
N GLY A 199 -1.56 8.87 20.95
CA GLY A 199 -2.67 9.82 21.07
C GLY A 199 -3.27 10.24 19.73
N SER A 200 -3.37 9.31 18.78
CA SER A 200 -3.93 9.55 17.45
C SER A 200 -5.43 9.80 17.50
N ARG A 201 -5.89 10.83 16.77
CA ARG A 201 -7.30 11.21 16.65
C ARG A 201 -7.98 10.58 15.42
N SER A 202 -7.51 9.42 14.96
CA SER A 202 -8.14 8.70 13.85
C SER A 202 -9.56 8.28 14.23
N LYS A 203 -10.49 8.31 13.27
CA LYS A 203 -11.89 7.92 13.50
C LYS A 203 -11.97 6.52 14.14
N ASP A 204 -11.20 5.58 13.61
CA ASP A 204 -11.03 4.22 14.12
C ASP A 204 -10.64 4.13 15.62
N VAL A 205 -9.85 5.08 16.15
CA VAL A 205 -9.46 5.09 17.58
C VAL A 205 -10.57 5.68 18.45
N LEU A 206 -11.24 6.73 17.97
CA LEU A 206 -12.34 7.41 18.67
C LEU A 206 -13.62 6.55 18.72
N ASP A 207 -14.01 5.95 17.59
CA ASP A 207 -15.18 5.06 17.48
C ASP A 207 -14.99 3.79 18.34
N ALA A 208 -13.73 3.37 18.57
CA ALA A 208 -13.37 2.27 19.46
C ALA A 208 -13.29 2.66 20.95
N GLY A 209 -13.44 3.95 21.30
CA GLY A 209 -13.34 4.47 22.66
C GLY A 209 -11.94 4.37 23.29
N LEU A 210 -10.90 4.20 22.47
CA LEU A 210 -9.52 4.00 22.92
C LEU A 210 -8.86 5.30 23.43
N ASP A 211 -9.42 6.45 23.06
CA ASP A 211 -9.12 7.78 23.60
C ASP A 211 -9.41 7.92 25.09
N ARG A 212 -10.31 7.08 25.63
CA ARG A 212 -10.71 7.08 27.05
C ARG A 212 -9.78 6.24 27.93
N LEU A 213 -8.85 5.49 27.35
CA LEU A 213 -7.91 4.68 28.12
C LEU A 213 -6.86 5.57 28.80
N SER A 214 -6.52 5.27 30.06
CA SER A 214 -5.46 5.96 30.80
C SER A 214 -4.06 5.82 30.17
N THR A 215 -3.93 5.02 29.10
CA THR A 215 -2.70 4.81 28.33
C THR A 215 -2.67 5.59 27.01
N TYR A 216 -3.75 6.31 26.68
CA TYR A 216 -3.82 7.14 25.48
C TYR A 216 -2.80 8.28 25.54
N GLY A 217 -1.99 8.43 24.49
CA GLY A 217 -0.99 9.50 24.37
C GLY A 217 0.27 9.36 25.24
N LEU A 218 0.43 8.32 26.06
CA LEU A 218 1.57 8.20 26.99
C LEU A 218 2.96 8.09 26.33
N LEU A 219 3.01 7.79 25.02
CA LEU A 219 4.23 7.70 24.21
C LEU A 219 4.19 8.66 23.00
N LYS A 220 3.37 9.71 23.04
CA LYS A 220 3.24 10.73 21.98
C LYS A 220 4.58 11.28 21.46
N GLU A 221 5.55 11.48 22.35
CA GLU A 221 6.88 12.04 22.03
C GLU A 221 7.78 11.08 21.25
N GLN A 222 7.50 9.77 21.28
CA GLN A 222 8.32 8.76 20.61
C GLN A 222 7.94 8.56 19.13
N GLY A 223 6.67 8.80 18.78
CA GLY A 223 6.13 8.61 17.43
C GLY A 223 5.65 7.18 17.13
N GLU A 224 4.78 7.04 16.13
CA GLU A 224 4.07 5.78 15.83
C GLU A 224 5.04 4.67 15.39
N ASP A 225 5.99 4.99 14.50
CA ASP A 225 7.06 4.08 14.05
C ASP A 225 7.85 3.46 15.21
N TYR A 226 8.21 4.28 16.20
CA TYR A 226 8.96 3.82 17.39
C TYR A 226 8.12 2.86 18.23
N VAL A 227 6.85 3.22 18.48
CA VAL A 227 5.94 2.37 19.27
C VAL A 227 5.66 1.06 18.54
N TRP A 228 5.54 1.08 17.20
CA TRP A 228 5.41 -0.12 16.38
C TRP A 228 6.63 -1.04 16.51
N ALA A 229 7.83 -0.48 16.43
CA ALA A 229 9.08 -1.21 16.60
C ALA A 229 9.26 -1.74 18.05
N LEU A 230 8.81 -1.00 19.06
CA LEU A 230 8.80 -1.42 20.46
C LEU A 230 7.87 -2.62 20.69
N LEU A 231 6.64 -2.57 20.14
CA LEU A 231 5.71 -3.71 20.18
C LEU A 231 6.33 -4.95 19.49
N ASN A 232 7.06 -4.76 18.39
CA ASN A 232 7.84 -5.83 17.74
C ASN A 232 8.89 -6.44 18.67
N ALA A 233 9.68 -5.61 19.37
CA ALA A 233 10.69 -6.09 20.33
C ALA A 233 10.05 -6.87 21.49
N LEU A 234 8.90 -6.42 21.99
CA LEU A 234 8.16 -7.07 23.08
C LEU A 234 7.50 -8.39 22.66
N ILE A 235 7.02 -8.51 21.41
CA ILE A 235 6.56 -9.78 20.84
C ILE A 235 7.74 -10.75 20.71
N LYS A 236 8.87 -10.29 20.14
CA LYS A 236 10.09 -11.11 19.97
C LYS A 236 10.66 -11.61 21.31
N ALA A 237 10.52 -10.82 22.38
CA ALA A 237 10.93 -11.18 23.73
C ALA A 237 9.89 -12.03 24.50
N GLY A 238 8.77 -12.41 23.88
CA GLY A 238 7.73 -13.23 24.51
C GLY A 238 6.91 -12.52 25.58
N CYS A 239 6.96 -11.18 25.67
CA CYS A 239 6.13 -10.38 26.58
C CYS A 239 4.70 -10.16 26.03
N ILE A 240 4.55 -10.23 24.70
CA ILE A 240 3.27 -10.07 24.01
C ILE A 240 3.08 -11.28 23.10
N GLU A 241 1.90 -11.87 23.13
CA GLU A 241 1.48 -12.89 22.16
C GLU A 241 0.55 -12.28 21.10
N VAL A 242 0.54 -12.89 19.92
CA VAL A 242 -0.26 -12.47 18.78
C VAL A 242 -1.26 -13.59 18.49
N ASP A 243 -2.56 -13.28 18.53
CA ASP A 243 -3.59 -14.24 18.12
C ASP A 243 -3.54 -14.51 16.62
N THR A 244 -3.84 -15.75 16.22
CA THR A 244 -3.77 -16.22 14.82
C THR A 244 -5.12 -16.14 14.09
N GLY A 245 -6.13 -15.47 14.66
CA GLY A 245 -7.42 -15.24 14.01
C GLY A 245 -7.35 -14.37 12.76
N GLN A 246 -8.51 -14.19 12.11
CA GLN A 246 -8.66 -13.38 10.88
C GLN A 246 -8.13 -11.94 11.04
N TYR A 247 -8.12 -11.40 12.26
CA TYR A 247 -7.54 -10.11 12.60
C TYR A 247 -6.57 -10.29 13.78
N PRO A 248 -5.24 -10.29 13.56
CA PRO A 248 -4.27 -10.56 14.63
C PRO A 248 -4.34 -9.53 15.77
N THR A 249 -4.75 -9.96 16.96
CA THR A 249 -4.83 -9.13 18.16
C THR A 249 -3.65 -9.37 19.10
N LEU A 250 -3.37 -8.42 19.99
CA LEU A 250 -2.28 -8.52 20.98
C LEU A 250 -2.81 -8.77 22.39
N SER A 251 -2.18 -9.74 23.07
CA SER A 251 -2.45 -10.09 24.47
C SER A 251 -1.14 -10.14 25.27
N LEU A 252 -1.23 -9.99 26.60
CA LEU A 252 -0.08 -10.15 27.48
C LEU A 252 0.12 -11.62 27.88
N THR A 253 1.34 -12.11 27.69
CA THR A 253 1.80 -13.37 28.27
C THR A 253 1.99 -13.23 29.79
N PRO A 254 2.21 -14.33 30.54
CA PRO A 254 2.62 -14.25 31.95
C PRO A 254 3.90 -13.42 32.14
N LEU A 255 4.92 -13.61 31.29
CA LEU A 255 6.15 -12.81 31.29
C LEU A 255 5.86 -11.33 31.09
N GLY A 256 4.98 -10.98 30.13
CA GLY A 256 4.56 -9.59 29.91
C GLY A 256 3.89 -8.95 31.11
N ARG A 257 3.06 -9.70 31.85
CA ARG A 257 2.46 -9.23 33.10
C ARG A 257 3.50 -8.99 34.19
N ASP A 258 4.45 -9.91 34.38
CA ASP A 258 5.45 -9.77 35.44
C ASP A 258 6.51 -8.68 35.14
N VAL A 259 6.88 -8.49 33.86
CA VAL A 259 7.68 -7.33 33.40
C VAL A 259 6.93 -6.02 33.60
N MET A 260 5.64 -5.95 33.22
CA MET A 260 4.80 -4.76 33.44
C MET A 260 4.70 -4.38 34.93
N LEU A 261 4.69 -5.38 35.82
CA LEU A 261 4.63 -5.21 37.28
C LEU A 261 6.00 -5.07 37.96
N ARG A 262 7.11 -4.95 37.19
CA ARG A 262 8.50 -4.90 37.71
C ARG A 262 8.93 -6.08 38.58
N LYS A 263 8.26 -7.23 38.47
CA LYS A 263 8.66 -8.47 39.16
C LYS A 263 9.81 -9.18 38.46
N GLN A 264 9.95 -8.98 37.14
CA GLN A 264 10.99 -9.57 36.32
C GLN A 264 11.54 -8.53 35.34
N SER A 265 12.85 -8.57 35.08
CA SER A 265 13.50 -7.78 34.04
C SER A 265 13.57 -8.56 32.73
N VAL A 266 13.61 -7.84 31.60
CA VAL A 266 13.76 -8.41 30.26
C VAL A 266 14.85 -7.66 29.51
N ALA A 267 15.64 -8.38 28.71
CA ALA A 267 16.58 -7.78 27.79
C ALA A 267 15.90 -7.53 26.43
N LEU A 268 15.95 -6.31 25.91
CA LEU A 268 15.35 -5.97 24.61
C LEU A 268 16.37 -5.33 23.67
N THR A 269 16.17 -5.57 22.39
CA THR A 269 16.65 -4.69 21.32
C THR A 269 15.72 -3.47 21.29
N MET A 270 16.11 -2.39 21.98
CA MET A 270 15.31 -1.16 22.01
C MET A 270 15.36 -0.44 20.65
N PRO A 271 14.22 0.01 20.11
CA PRO A 271 14.21 0.79 18.87
C PRO A 271 14.91 2.14 19.05
N VAL A 272 15.55 2.64 18.00
CA VAL A 272 16.23 3.95 18.03
C VAL A 272 15.18 5.06 18.07
N PRO A 273 15.19 5.98 19.06
CA PRO A 273 14.26 7.11 19.13
C PRO A 273 14.27 7.97 17.86
N ALA A 274 13.12 8.51 17.47
CA ALA A 274 13.00 9.33 16.26
C ALA A 274 13.91 10.57 16.27
N ALA A 275 14.28 11.08 17.45
CA ALA A 275 15.24 12.17 17.62
C ALA A 275 16.71 11.76 17.44
N ALA A 276 17.05 10.48 17.69
CA ALA A 276 18.38 9.91 17.48
C ALA A 276 18.56 9.36 16.05
N GLN A 277 17.45 8.97 15.40
CA GLN A 277 17.43 8.76 13.96
C GLN A 277 17.68 10.10 13.26
N LYS A 278 18.90 10.31 12.73
CA LYS A 278 19.14 11.32 11.68
C LYS A 278 18.44 10.89 10.39
N ARG A 279 17.11 10.87 10.38
CA ARG A 279 16.32 10.83 9.14
C ARG A 279 16.68 12.08 8.33
N PRO A 280 16.99 11.96 7.03
CA PRO A 280 16.99 13.13 6.16
C PRO A 280 15.59 13.73 6.23
N THR A 281 15.48 14.95 6.74
CA THR A 281 14.18 15.60 6.89
C THR A 281 13.64 15.92 5.50
N VAL A 282 12.71 15.10 5.01
CA VAL A 282 11.90 15.43 3.83
C VAL A 282 10.98 16.59 4.23
N ALA A 283 11.52 17.79 4.11
CA ALA A 283 10.79 19.02 4.37
C ALA A 283 9.61 19.10 3.38
N LYS A 284 8.42 19.40 3.91
CA LYS A 284 7.28 19.79 3.07
C LYS A 284 7.73 20.90 2.11
N PRO A 285 7.45 20.82 0.80
CA PRO A 285 7.94 21.81 -0.16
C PRO A 285 7.29 23.17 0.06
N ARG A 286 7.91 24.01 0.89
CA ARG A 286 7.62 25.46 0.91
C ARG A 286 8.18 26.05 -0.38
N ARG A 287 7.32 26.72 -1.15
CA ARG A 287 7.72 27.49 -2.34
C ARG A 287 8.64 28.65 -1.92
N SER A 288 9.95 28.54 -2.12
CA SER A 288 10.80 29.66 -2.54
C SER A 288 12.28 29.27 -2.71
N SER A 289 12.78 29.45 -3.94
CA SER A 289 14.12 29.96 -4.32
C SER A 289 15.41 29.50 -3.63
N ARG A 290 16.45 29.28 -4.46
CA ARG A 290 17.90 29.12 -4.16
C ARG A 290 18.29 27.73 -3.61
N ARG A 291 19.51 27.23 -3.83
CA ARG A 291 20.53 27.33 -4.93
C ARG A 291 21.71 26.46 -4.47
N GLY A 292 22.33 25.69 -5.35
CA GLY A 292 23.68 25.15 -5.16
C GLY A 292 23.79 23.77 -4.49
N ASP A 293 24.71 22.99 -5.08
CA ASP A 293 25.58 21.95 -4.51
C ASP A 293 24.99 20.65 -3.92
N GLU A 294 25.55 19.46 -4.16
CA GLU A 294 26.64 19.11 -5.09
C GLU A 294 26.57 17.61 -5.44
N THR A 295 26.46 17.27 -6.73
CA THR A 295 26.99 16.01 -7.27
C THR A 295 27.67 16.34 -8.59
N VAL A 296 29.01 16.40 -8.56
CA VAL A 296 29.84 16.61 -9.76
C VAL A 296 29.75 15.36 -10.64
N GLY A 297 28.71 15.31 -11.46
CA GLY A 297 28.53 14.35 -12.54
C GLY A 297 29.12 14.91 -13.82
N ASP A 298 29.93 14.11 -14.51
CA ASP A 298 30.55 14.45 -15.78
C ASP A 298 29.48 14.59 -16.90
N TYR A 299 28.95 15.81 -17.06
CA TYR A 299 28.05 16.24 -18.13
C TYR A 299 28.03 17.77 -18.23
N ASP A 300 27.62 18.31 -19.38
CA ASP A 300 27.62 19.76 -19.61
C ASP A 300 26.39 20.44 -18.99
N THR A 301 26.62 21.22 -17.92
CA THR A 301 25.59 21.95 -17.18
C THR A 301 24.81 22.95 -18.04
N LYS A 302 25.41 23.54 -19.09
CA LYS A 302 24.69 24.45 -20.00
C LYS A 302 23.69 23.67 -20.85
N VAL A 303 24.15 22.56 -21.46
CA VAL A 303 23.31 21.67 -22.26
C VAL A 303 22.18 21.07 -21.41
N PHE A 304 22.49 20.67 -20.17
CA PHE A 304 21.50 20.14 -19.23
C PHE A 304 20.38 21.14 -18.90
N GLU A 305 20.71 22.37 -18.51
CA GLU A 305 19.69 23.37 -18.18
C GLU A 305 18.89 23.83 -19.41
N ALA A 306 19.51 23.89 -20.61
CA ALA A 306 18.78 24.15 -21.85
C ALA A 306 17.78 23.03 -22.18
N LEU A 307 18.20 21.76 -22.07
CA LEU A 307 17.31 20.60 -22.20
C LEU A 307 16.19 20.62 -21.16
N ARG A 308 16.49 21.01 -19.92
CA ARG A 308 15.52 21.15 -18.83
C ARG A 308 14.49 22.23 -19.11
N ALA A 309 14.90 23.34 -19.72
CA ALA A 309 14.03 24.44 -20.16
C ALA A 309 13.10 24.00 -21.31
N TRP A 310 13.66 23.46 -22.39
CA TRP A 310 12.88 22.93 -23.51
C TRP A 310 11.88 21.87 -23.07
N ARG A 311 12.29 20.92 -22.22
CA ARG A 311 11.39 19.87 -21.70
C ARG A 311 10.20 20.46 -20.96
N ARG A 312 10.40 21.50 -20.15
CA ARG A 312 9.33 22.19 -19.40
C ARG A 312 8.32 22.84 -20.35
N GLU A 313 8.79 23.52 -21.39
CA GLU A 313 7.96 24.15 -22.41
C GLU A 313 7.20 23.11 -23.26
N LYS A 314 7.88 22.02 -23.65
CA LYS A 314 7.27 20.92 -24.42
C LYS A 314 6.16 20.22 -23.64
N ALA A 315 6.43 19.92 -22.36
CA ALA A 315 5.47 19.31 -21.45
C ALA A 315 4.24 20.20 -21.20
N ALA A 316 4.45 21.51 -21.01
CA ALA A 316 3.37 22.48 -20.87
C ALA A 316 2.48 22.55 -22.12
N ARG A 317 3.07 22.60 -23.33
CA ARG A 317 2.33 22.58 -24.61
C ARG A 317 1.55 21.28 -24.84
N MET A 318 1.98 20.17 -24.24
CA MET A 318 1.32 18.87 -24.34
C MET A 318 0.34 18.57 -23.18
N GLY A 319 0.24 19.44 -22.18
CA GLY A 319 -0.60 19.21 -21.00
C GLY A 319 -0.18 18.03 -20.11
N VAL A 320 1.09 17.59 -20.19
CA VAL A 320 1.61 16.42 -19.44
C VAL A 320 2.70 16.80 -18.44
N PRO A 321 2.95 15.99 -17.39
CA PRO A 321 4.09 16.18 -16.50
C PRO A 321 5.44 16.09 -17.23
N ALA A 322 6.42 16.92 -16.85
CA ALA A 322 7.70 17.05 -17.56
C ALA A 322 8.49 15.72 -17.70
N PHE A 323 8.42 14.83 -16.71
CA PHE A 323 9.10 13.53 -16.75
C PHE A 323 8.57 12.59 -17.85
N VAL A 324 7.34 12.81 -18.35
CA VAL A 324 6.73 12.01 -19.43
C VAL A 324 7.49 12.22 -20.74
N VAL A 325 7.94 13.45 -21.01
CA VAL A 325 8.80 13.78 -22.16
C VAL A 325 10.15 13.05 -22.00
N PHE A 326 10.92 13.39 -20.96
CA PHE A 326 12.11 12.63 -20.53
C PHE A 326 12.29 12.73 -19.01
N PRO A 327 12.71 11.66 -18.30
CA PRO A 327 13.14 11.75 -16.91
C PRO A 327 14.49 12.50 -16.80
N ASP A 328 14.81 13.05 -15.61
CA ASP A 328 16.04 13.85 -15.39
C ASP A 328 17.31 13.10 -15.80
N ARG A 329 17.42 11.81 -15.44
CA ARG A 329 18.51 10.90 -15.84
C ARG A 329 18.76 10.83 -17.36
N THR A 330 17.71 10.95 -18.18
CA THR A 330 17.89 10.95 -19.65
C THR A 330 18.36 12.33 -20.14
N LEU A 331 18.03 13.43 -19.45
CA LEU A 331 18.62 14.74 -19.76
C LEU A 331 20.10 14.83 -19.34
N GLU A 332 20.47 14.23 -18.21
CA GLU A 332 21.88 14.08 -17.77
C GLU A 332 22.69 13.31 -18.82
N GLU A 333 22.17 12.15 -19.27
CA GLU A 333 22.85 11.33 -20.29
C GLU A 333 22.92 12.04 -21.66
N LEU A 334 21.89 12.80 -22.05
CA LEU A 334 21.93 13.66 -23.24
C LEU A 334 22.98 14.77 -23.13
N ALA A 335 23.13 15.38 -21.96
CA ALA A 335 24.13 16.42 -21.69
C ALA A 335 25.56 15.88 -21.60
N ARG A 336 25.73 14.59 -21.29
CA ARG A 336 26.98 13.83 -21.36
C ARG A 336 27.35 13.44 -22.78
N VAL A 337 26.47 12.70 -23.46
CA VAL A 337 26.73 12.09 -24.77
C VAL A 337 26.70 13.12 -25.91
N LYS A 338 25.90 14.19 -25.78
CA LYS A 338 25.69 15.24 -26.79
C LYS A 338 25.49 14.70 -28.22
N PRO A 339 24.53 13.78 -28.45
CA PRO A 339 24.30 13.18 -29.75
C PRO A 339 24.06 14.23 -30.84
N LYS A 340 24.61 13.98 -32.02
CA LYS A 340 24.52 14.85 -33.20
C LYS A 340 23.57 14.31 -34.25
N THR A 341 23.37 12.99 -34.31
CA THR A 341 22.47 12.30 -35.25
C THR A 341 21.30 11.61 -34.54
N GLU A 342 20.26 11.25 -35.31
CA GLU A 342 19.10 10.50 -34.80
C GLU A 342 19.47 9.04 -34.44
N ALA A 343 20.52 8.48 -35.06
CA ALA A 343 21.09 7.18 -34.69
C ALA A 343 21.76 7.24 -33.31
N GLU A 344 22.64 8.21 -33.06
CA GLU A 344 23.26 8.42 -31.75
C GLU A 344 22.22 8.69 -30.65
N LEU A 345 21.08 9.30 -30.99
CA LEU A 345 19.99 9.55 -30.03
C LEU A 345 19.30 8.25 -29.55
N LEU A 346 19.28 7.20 -30.38
CA LEU A 346 18.68 5.89 -30.02
C LEU A 346 19.59 5.08 -29.09
N GLU A 347 20.90 5.32 -29.11
CA GLU A 347 21.87 4.72 -28.18
C GLU A 347 21.78 5.34 -26.77
N VAL A 348 21.12 6.50 -26.60
CA VAL A 348 20.99 7.17 -25.30
C VAL A 348 19.98 6.45 -24.41
N ARG A 349 20.45 6.05 -23.21
CA ARG A 349 19.66 5.27 -22.26
C ARG A 349 18.38 5.99 -21.82
N GLY A 350 17.24 5.42 -22.21
CA GLY A 350 15.90 5.95 -21.94
C GLY A 350 15.19 6.57 -23.15
N ILE A 351 15.82 6.59 -24.33
CA ILE A 351 15.21 7.04 -25.59
C ILE A 351 14.86 5.83 -26.46
N GLY A 352 13.59 5.43 -26.45
CA GLY A 352 13.08 4.43 -27.39
C GLY A 352 12.69 5.03 -28.75
N PRO A 353 12.49 4.20 -29.80
CA PRO A 353 12.17 4.66 -31.16
C PRO A 353 10.96 5.60 -31.26
N ALA A 354 9.95 5.43 -30.39
CA ALA A 354 8.81 6.34 -30.32
C ALA A 354 9.21 7.75 -29.85
N LYS A 355 10.06 7.86 -28.82
CA LYS A 355 10.55 9.14 -28.29
C LYS A 355 11.54 9.82 -29.23
N ALA A 356 12.40 9.05 -29.91
CA ALA A 356 13.28 9.58 -30.95
C ALA A 356 12.46 10.23 -32.08
N ARG A 357 11.45 9.54 -32.63
CA ARG A 357 10.56 10.11 -33.65
C ARG A 357 9.78 11.34 -33.16
N GLN A 358 9.28 11.32 -31.93
CA GLN A 358 8.40 12.38 -31.41
C GLN A 358 9.15 13.64 -30.93
N PHE A 359 10.37 13.48 -30.41
CA PHE A 359 11.10 14.56 -29.73
C PHE A 359 12.54 14.77 -30.23
N GLY A 360 13.08 13.86 -31.04
CA GLY A 360 14.50 13.83 -31.37
C GLY A 360 15.00 15.05 -32.13
N ARG A 361 14.25 15.52 -33.14
CA ARG A 361 14.62 16.73 -33.90
C ARG A 361 14.76 17.97 -33.03
N GLU A 362 13.83 18.18 -32.09
CA GLU A 362 13.89 19.29 -31.14
C GLU A 362 15.01 19.12 -30.11
N THR A 363 15.18 17.90 -29.59
CA THR A 363 16.24 17.57 -28.62
C THR A 363 17.63 17.82 -29.22
N LEU A 364 17.88 17.36 -30.45
CA LEU A 364 19.13 17.59 -31.17
C LEU A 364 19.36 19.08 -31.49
N ALA A 365 18.30 19.86 -31.77
CA ALA A 365 18.41 21.30 -31.99
C ALA A 365 18.86 22.03 -30.72
N VAL A 366 18.26 21.71 -29.56
CA VAL A 366 18.63 22.29 -28.25
C VAL A 366 20.08 21.95 -27.88
N ILE A 367 20.51 20.70 -28.09
CA ILE A 367 21.89 20.28 -27.83
C ILE A 367 22.88 21.05 -28.71
N ARG A 368 22.61 21.18 -30.01
CA ARG A 368 23.48 21.94 -30.95
C ARG A 368 23.56 23.42 -30.60
N GLN A 369 22.47 24.04 -30.17
CA GLN A 369 22.42 25.45 -29.78
C GLN A 369 23.13 25.74 -28.45
N SER A 370 23.26 24.72 -27.58
CA SER A 370 23.80 24.87 -26.22
C SER A 370 25.23 24.34 -26.05
N ALA A 371 25.75 23.67 -27.08
CA ALA A 371 27.13 23.16 -27.16
C ALA A 371 28.04 24.00 -28.06
N ALA A 372 27.55 25.16 -28.51
CA ALA A 372 28.30 26.25 -29.14
C ALA A 372 28.58 27.36 -28.09
#